data_AF-A0A8H7CR36-F1
#
_entry.id   AF-A0A8H7CR36-F1
#
_cell.length_a   1.000
_cell.length_b   1.000
_cell.length_c   1.000
_cell.angle_alpha   90.00
_cell.angle_beta   90.00
_cell.angle_gamma   90.00
#
_symmetry.space_group_name_H-M   'P 1'
#
loop_
_entity.id
_entity.type
_entity.pdbx_description
1 polymer ?
#
loop_
_entity_poly.entity_id
_entity_poly.type
_entity_poly.pdbx_seq_one_letter_code
_entity_poly.pdbx_strand_id
1 'polypeptide(L)'
;MTTLRSLYVAIVLSFIGMAQAQQPSGTPQCTPSCPAQDEAGFPLGSHSNSNGVLFCSYPSTEGADPNNSYCLYDSSSGALTASHDRSPHSSWCPPTAATTCVNSRRFKSEDNYTALLRKKREEAAMMPRSSELRQSRSGPFKLKARKASASRRFETAE
;
A
#
# COMPACT_ATOMS: atom_id res chain seq x y z
N MET A 1 46.38 -33.96 -25.42
CA MET A 1 46.09 -32.60 -24.91
C MET A 1 44.77 -32.08 -25.52
N THR A 2 43.63 -32.73 -25.27
CA THR A 2 42.36 -32.36 -25.93
C THR A 2 41.11 -32.56 -25.07
N THR A 3 41.22 -32.84 -23.77
CA THR A 3 40.06 -33.04 -22.89
C THR A 3 39.71 -31.85 -22.00
N LEU A 4 40.58 -30.83 -21.92
CA LEU A 4 40.39 -29.67 -21.03
C LEU A 4 39.43 -28.58 -21.55
N ARG A 5 39.08 -28.60 -22.85
CA ARG A 5 38.24 -27.55 -23.46
C ARG A 5 36.74 -27.77 -23.29
N SER A 6 36.29 -29.02 -23.06
CA SER A 6 34.86 -29.32 -22.94
C SER A 6 34.26 -29.05 -21.56
N LEU A 7 35.08 -28.83 -20.53
CA LEU A 7 34.61 -28.55 -19.17
C LEU A 7 34.25 -27.07 -18.94
N TYR A 8 34.68 -26.16 -19.83
CA TYR A 8 34.44 -24.72 -19.66
C TYR A 8 33.07 -24.25 -20.15
N VAL A 9 32.43 -24.97 -21.07
CA VAL A 9 31.13 -24.56 -21.65
C VAL A 9 29.98 -24.83 -20.67
N ALA A 10 30.15 -25.74 -19.70
CA ALA A 10 29.11 -26.10 -18.74
C ALA A 10 28.94 -25.11 -17.56
N ILE A 11 29.89 -24.18 -17.35
CA ILE A 11 29.89 -23.29 -16.17
C ILE A 11 29.15 -21.95 -16.44
N VAL A 12 28.83 -21.63 -17.69
CA VAL A 12 28.28 -20.31 -18.07
C VAL A 12 26.74 -20.23 -17.99
N LEU A 13 26.03 -21.32 -17.71
CA LEU A 13 24.57 -21.43 -17.89
C LEU A 13 23.74 -21.57 -16.58
N SER A 14 24.25 -21.17 -15.42
CA SER A 14 23.58 -21.41 -14.12
C SER A 14 23.07 -20.17 -13.39
N PHE A 15 23.09 -18.99 -14.00
CA PHE A 15 22.55 -17.77 -13.38
C PHE A 15 21.24 -17.32 -14.06
N ILE A 16 20.23 -18.21 -14.08
CA ILE A 16 18.85 -17.75 -14.24
C ILE A 16 18.42 -17.29 -12.85
N GLY A 17 18.66 -16.00 -12.58
CA GLY A 17 18.17 -15.34 -11.40
C GLY A 17 16.66 -15.50 -11.30
N MET A 18 16.22 -16.26 -10.30
CA MET A 18 14.85 -16.21 -9.83
C MET A 18 14.63 -14.85 -9.15
N ALA A 19 14.38 -13.82 -9.96
CA ALA A 19 13.69 -12.64 -9.49
C ALA A 19 12.25 -13.05 -9.20
N GLN A 20 12.02 -13.59 -8.00
CA GLN A 20 10.67 -13.69 -7.45
C GLN A 20 10.16 -12.26 -7.30
N ALA A 21 9.45 -11.78 -8.31
CA ALA A 21 8.53 -10.68 -8.12
C ALA A 21 7.53 -11.15 -7.08
N GLN A 22 7.73 -10.74 -5.83
CA GLN A 22 6.73 -10.87 -4.79
C GLN A 22 5.47 -10.20 -5.33
N GLN A 23 4.51 -11.01 -5.79
CA GLN A 23 3.20 -10.51 -6.13
C GLN A 23 2.66 -9.87 -4.84
N PRO A 24 2.33 -8.57 -4.84
CA PRO A 24 1.72 -7.96 -3.67
C PRO A 24 0.32 -8.55 -3.54
N SER A 25 0.21 -9.64 -2.79
CA SER A 25 -1.06 -10.20 -2.36
C SER A 25 -1.83 -9.09 -1.65
N GLY A 26 -3.05 -8.80 -2.11
CA GLY A 26 -3.95 -7.82 -1.48
C GLY A 26 -4.43 -8.22 -0.07
N THR A 27 -3.81 -9.24 0.53
CA THR A 27 -4.00 -9.64 1.92
C THR A 27 -3.24 -8.68 2.82
N PRO A 28 -3.85 -8.17 3.90
CA PRO A 28 -3.14 -7.35 4.87
C PRO A 28 -1.89 -8.09 5.35
N GLN A 29 -0.74 -7.41 5.31
CA GLN A 29 0.49 -7.93 5.86
C GLN A 29 0.40 -7.75 7.37
N CYS A 30 0.21 -8.86 8.07
CA CYS A 30 0.14 -8.93 9.51
C CYS A 30 1.51 -9.34 10.04
N THR A 31 2.06 -8.53 10.93
CA THR A 31 3.37 -8.77 11.55
C THR A 31 3.23 -8.84 13.06
N PRO A 32 3.90 -9.80 13.73
CA PRO A 32 3.98 -9.84 15.19
C PRO A 32 4.51 -8.52 15.76
N SER A 33 3.94 -8.11 16.88
CA SER A 33 4.19 -6.86 17.57
C SER A 33 4.02 -7.06 19.08
N CYS A 34 4.72 -6.26 19.88
CA CYS A 34 4.64 -6.40 21.32
C CYS A 34 3.20 -6.14 21.82
N PRO A 35 2.65 -7.01 22.67
CA PRO A 35 1.43 -6.71 23.40
C PRO A 35 1.50 -5.36 24.11
N ALA A 36 0.35 -4.67 24.22
CA ALA A 36 0.29 -3.37 24.88
C ALA A 36 0.49 -3.48 26.40
N GLN A 37 0.13 -4.63 26.97
CA GLN A 37 0.27 -4.96 28.38
C GLN A 37 0.65 -6.43 28.53
N ASP A 38 1.29 -6.77 29.64
CA ASP A 38 1.52 -8.14 30.06
C ASP A 38 0.28 -8.73 30.78
N GLU A 39 0.33 -9.99 31.20
CA GLU A 39 -0.77 -10.65 31.93
C GLU A 39 -1.02 -10.07 33.33
N ALA A 40 -0.04 -9.34 33.88
CA ALA A 40 -0.18 -8.60 35.14
C ALA A 40 -0.76 -7.18 34.94
N GLY A 41 -0.96 -6.74 33.69
CA GLY A 41 -1.49 -5.44 33.33
C GLY A 41 -0.44 -4.32 33.29
N PHE A 42 0.85 -4.63 33.33
CA PHE A 42 1.92 -3.65 33.19
C PHE A 42 2.03 -3.20 31.74
N PRO A 43 2.17 -1.89 31.48
CA PRO A 43 2.23 -1.34 30.13
C PRO A 43 3.54 -1.69 29.43
N LEU A 44 3.49 -1.77 28.10
CA LEU A 44 4.67 -1.91 27.26
C LEU A 44 5.60 -0.70 27.46
N GLY A 45 6.84 -0.99 27.86
CA GLY A 45 7.93 -0.03 27.91
C GLY A 45 8.78 -0.07 26.65
N SER A 46 10.09 -0.25 26.83
CA SER A 46 11.04 -0.37 25.74
C SER A 46 10.83 -1.68 24.96
N HIS A 47 10.86 -1.61 23.64
CA HIS A 47 10.76 -2.79 22.80
C HIS A 47 11.65 -2.65 21.56
N SER A 48 12.07 -3.78 20.99
CA SER A 48 12.87 -3.82 19.77
C SER A 48 12.59 -5.08 18.98
N ASN A 49 12.60 -4.98 17.66
CA ASN A 49 12.53 -6.13 16.75
C ASN A 49 13.87 -6.23 16.01
N SER A 50 14.72 -7.16 16.42
CA SER A 50 16.07 -7.34 15.87
C SER A 50 16.48 -8.81 15.85
N ASN A 51 17.23 -9.21 14.82
CA ASN A 51 17.74 -10.58 14.64
C ASN A 51 16.66 -11.67 14.72
N GLY A 52 15.46 -11.37 14.22
CA GLY A 52 14.36 -12.33 14.26
C GLY A 52 13.68 -12.44 15.64
N VAL A 53 14.11 -11.68 16.64
CA VAL A 53 13.58 -11.69 18.00
C VAL A 53 12.91 -10.36 18.31
N LEU A 54 11.70 -10.46 18.85
CA LEU A 54 10.92 -9.34 19.32
C LEU A 54 11.03 -9.26 20.85
N PHE A 55 11.82 -8.29 21.32
CA PHE A 55 11.99 -7.97 22.73
C PHE A 55 10.90 -7.00 23.18
N CYS A 56 10.16 -7.36 24.23
CA CYS A 56 9.11 -6.53 24.82
C CYS A 56 9.35 -6.43 26.33
N SER A 57 9.66 -5.23 26.84
CA SER A 57 9.78 -5.00 28.29
C SER A 57 8.48 -4.45 28.87
N TYR A 58 8.11 -4.91 30.06
CA TYR A 58 6.92 -4.49 30.79
C TYR A 58 7.32 -4.03 32.20
N PRO A 59 7.86 -2.81 32.33
CA PRO A 59 8.33 -2.29 33.60
C PRO A 59 7.14 -2.05 34.54
N SER A 60 7.23 -2.57 35.77
CA SER A 60 6.20 -2.37 36.80
C SER A 60 6.15 -0.96 37.37
N THR A 61 7.24 -0.20 37.20
CA THR A 61 7.40 1.18 37.65
C THR A 61 8.13 1.98 36.58
N GLU A 62 7.80 3.27 36.48
CA GLU A 62 8.47 4.18 35.54
C GLU A 62 9.97 4.28 35.89
N GLY A 63 10.84 4.07 34.89
CA GLY A 63 12.30 4.07 35.08
C GLY A 63 12.92 2.76 35.57
N ALA A 64 12.14 1.68 35.68
CA ALA A 64 12.68 0.35 35.97
C ALA A 64 13.59 -0.16 34.83
N ASP A 65 14.57 -1.01 35.17
CA ASP A 65 15.45 -1.63 34.18
C ASP A 65 14.64 -2.53 33.23
N PRO A 66 14.67 -2.29 31.92
CA PRO A 66 13.90 -3.07 30.94
C PRO A 66 14.33 -4.53 30.87
N ASN A 67 15.50 -4.90 31.40
CA ASN A 67 16.01 -6.28 31.41
C ASN A 67 15.54 -7.10 32.63
N ASN A 68 14.75 -6.52 33.54
CA ASN A 68 14.23 -7.25 34.70
C ASN A 68 12.88 -7.92 34.46
N SER A 69 12.11 -7.42 33.50
CA SER A 69 10.75 -7.87 33.18
C SER A 69 10.53 -7.76 31.69
N TYR A 70 10.94 -8.79 30.95
CA TYR A 70 10.81 -8.81 29.50
C TYR A 70 10.39 -10.17 28.95
N CYS A 71 9.78 -10.10 27.78
CA CYS A 71 9.32 -11.23 27.00
C CYS A 71 10.03 -11.21 25.64
N LEU A 72 10.56 -12.36 25.23
CA LEU A 72 11.15 -12.55 23.92
C LEU A 72 10.18 -13.38 23.08
N TYR A 73 9.74 -12.82 21.97
CA TYR A 73 8.92 -13.50 20.98
C TYR A 73 9.72 -13.72 19.70
N ASP A 74 9.35 -14.75 18.96
CA ASP A 74 9.83 -14.91 17.60
C ASP A 74 9.13 -13.89 16.70
N SER A 75 9.91 -13.11 15.94
CA SER A 75 9.38 -12.03 15.10
C SER A 75 8.55 -12.51 13.90
N SER A 76 8.67 -13.80 13.53
CA SER A 76 8.01 -14.37 12.36
C SER A 76 6.68 -15.05 12.73
N SER A 77 6.65 -15.77 13.84
CA SER A 77 5.50 -16.53 14.33
C SER A 77 4.75 -15.83 15.46
N GLY A 78 5.40 -14.89 16.16
CA GLY A 78 4.88 -14.26 17.37
C GLY A 78 4.87 -15.20 18.58
N ALA A 79 5.45 -16.40 18.49
CA ALA A 79 5.48 -17.35 19.59
C ALA A 79 6.45 -16.90 20.69
N LEU A 80 6.07 -17.06 21.96
CA LEU A 80 6.96 -16.79 23.08
C LEU A 80 8.15 -17.76 23.04
N THR A 81 9.35 -17.21 22.88
CA THR A 81 10.61 -17.96 22.81
C THR A 81 11.26 -18.06 24.18
N ALA A 82 11.21 -16.98 24.96
CA ALA A 82 11.66 -16.97 26.34
C ALA A 82 10.91 -15.91 27.13
N SER A 83 10.51 -16.26 28.36
CA SER A 83 10.15 -15.30 29.38
C SER A 83 11.37 -15.06 30.26
N HIS A 84 11.70 -13.80 30.52
CA HIS A 84 12.70 -13.44 31.51
C HIS A 84 12.05 -12.56 32.55
N ASP A 85 11.32 -13.23 33.42
CA ASP A 85 10.83 -12.69 34.66
C ASP A 85 11.74 -13.18 35.79
N ARG A 86 12.27 -12.25 36.57
CA ARG A 86 13.08 -12.53 37.76
C ARG A 86 12.26 -13.19 38.90
N SER A 87 11.03 -13.65 38.63
CA SER A 87 10.08 -14.13 39.63
C SER A 87 9.80 -15.63 39.44
N PRO A 88 9.90 -16.45 40.51
CA PRO A 88 9.78 -17.92 40.44
C PRO A 88 8.36 -18.46 40.17
N HIS A 89 7.38 -17.61 39.84
CA HIS A 89 5.99 -18.03 39.69
C HIS A 89 5.34 -17.36 38.47
N SER A 90 5.28 -18.11 37.37
CA SER A 90 4.56 -17.82 36.12
C SER A 90 4.97 -16.55 35.39
N SER A 91 5.55 -16.77 34.21
CA SER A 91 5.75 -15.78 33.18
C SER A 91 4.48 -14.97 32.95
N TRP A 92 4.44 -13.71 33.39
CA TRP A 92 3.38 -12.74 33.04
C TRP A 92 3.40 -12.39 31.55
N CYS A 93 4.27 -13.01 30.76
CA CYS A 93 4.31 -12.89 29.33
C CYS A 93 3.12 -13.60 28.68
N PRO A 94 2.31 -12.91 27.87
CA PRO A 94 1.34 -13.56 27.00
C PRO A 94 2.03 -14.65 26.16
N PRO A 95 1.41 -15.82 25.93
CA PRO A 95 2.02 -16.92 25.17
C PRO A 95 2.25 -16.58 23.69
N THR A 96 1.50 -15.60 23.17
CA THR A 96 1.57 -15.14 21.79
C THR A 96 1.65 -13.62 21.77
N ALA A 97 2.55 -13.09 20.94
CA ALA A 97 2.65 -11.66 20.66
C ALA A 97 1.36 -11.12 20.02
N ALA A 98 1.08 -9.83 20.20
CA ALA A 98 0.01 -9.17 19.47
C ALA A 98 0.35 -9.13 17.97
N THR A 99 -0.66 -9.05 17.11
CA THR A 99 -0.43 -8.95 15.67
C THR A 99 -0.91 -7.59 15.16
N THR A 100 -0.01 -6.82 14.56
CA THR A 100 -0.37 -5.56 13.92
C THR A 100 -0.49 -5.81 12.42
N CYS A 101 -1.70 -5.60 11.89
CA CYS A 101 -1.97 -5.73 10.47
C CYS A 101 -2.02 -4.36 9.81
N VAL A 102 -1.14 -4.12 8.85
CA VAL A 102 -1.19 -2.92 8.04
C VAL A 102 -2.09 -3.23 6.85
N ASN A 103 -3.32 -2.72 6.89
CA ASN A 103 -4.14 -2.64 5.68
C ASN A 103 -3.46 -1.66 4.74
N SER A 104 -2.67 -2.18 3.80
CA SER A 104 -2.24 -1.41 2.64
C SER A 104 -3.51 -1.04 1.87
N ARG A 105 -4.10 0.11 2.22
CA ARG A 105 -5.13 0.73 1.39
C ARG A 105 -4.45 0.99 0.07
N ARG A 106 -4.68 0.11 -0.91
CA ARG A 106 -4.31 0.32 -2.30
C ARG A 106 -5.03 1.59 -2.71
N PHE A 107 -4.33 2.73 -2.61
CA PHE A 107 -4.82 4.00 -3.10
C PHE A 107 -4.97 3.80 -4.61
N LYS A 108 -6.19 3.50 -5.08
CA LYS A 108 -6.45 3.39 -6.51
C LYS A 108 -6.19 4.78 -7.06
N SER A 109 -5.12 4.93 -7.86
CA SER A 109 -4.81 6.23 -8.47
C SER A 109 -5.98 6.76 -9.33
N GLU A 110 -6.86 5.86 -9.79
CA GLU A 110 -8.11 6.16 -10.48
C GLU A 110 -9.08 7.03 -9.64
N ASP A 111 -9.11 6.86 -8.32
CA ASP A 111 -9.95 7.68 -7.43
C ASP A 111 -9.45 9.12 -7.36
N ASN A 112 -8.14 9.34 -7.54
CA ASN A 112 -7.54 10.66 -7.51
C ASN A 112 -7.81 11.43 -8.81
N TYR A 113 -7.74 10.76 -9.97
CA TYR A 113 -8.06 11.39 -11.26
C TYR A 113 -9.55 11.72 -11.38
N THR A 114 -10.43 10.82 -10.93
CA THR A 114 -11.88 11.08 -10.90
C THR A 114 -12.26 12.14 -9.88
N ALA A 115 -11.61 12.19 -8.71
CA ALA A 115 -11.77 13.29 -7.74
C ALA A 115 -11.31 14.64 -8.31
N LEU A 116 -10.18 14.67 -9.03
CA LEU A 116 -9.70 15.87 -9.74
C LEU A 116 -10.67 16.33 -10.82
N LEU A 117 -11.18 15.41 -11.64
CA LEU A 117 -12.16 15.73 -12.66
C LEU A 117 -13.48 16.24 -12.08
N ARG A 118 -13.93 15.67 -10.96
CA ARG A 118 -15.11 16.12 -10.24
C ARG A 118 -14.91 17.54 -9.68
N LYS A 119 -13.78 17.79 -9.02
CA LYS A 119 -13.41 19.13 -8.52
C LYS A 119 -13.37 20.16 -9.65
N LYS A 120 -12.79 19.80 -10.80
CA LYS A 120 -12.69 20.69 -11.97
C LYS A 120 -14.07 21.00 -12.59
N ARG A 121 -15.02 20.06 -12.55
CA ARG A 121 -16.41 20.31 -12.97
C ARG A 121 -17.15 21.23 -12.00
N GLU A 122 -16.93 21.07 -10.70
CA GLU A 122 -17.51 21.93 -9.66
C GLU A 122 -16.99 23.38 -9.80
N GLU A 123 -15.69 23.57 -10.06
CA GLU A 123 -15.10 24.89 -10.34
C GLU A 123 -15.66 25.52 -11.63
N ALA A 124 -15.87 24.72 -12.69
CA ALA A 124 -16.46 25.21 -13.94
C ALA A 124 -17.94 25.59 -13.79
N ALA A 125 -18.67 24.97 -12.87
CA ALA A 125 -20.07 25.30 -12.59
C ALA A 125 -20.23 26.58 -11.76
N MET A 126 -19.20 27.02 -11.03
CA MET A 126 -19.20 28.23 -10.22
C MET A 126 -18.66 29.47 -10.95
N MET A 127 -18.11 29.34 -12.16
CA MET A 127 -17.72 30.52 -12.93
C MET A 127 -18.97 31.29 -13.38
N PRO A 128 -19.11 32.58 -13.03
CA PRO A 128 -20.23 33.38 -13.48
C PRO A 128 -20.19 33.47 -15.01
N ARG A 129 -21.28 33.03 -15.64
CA ARG A 129 -21.52 33.18 -17.06
C ARG A 129 -21.57 34.67 -17.35
N SER A 130 -20.43 35.26 -17.73
CA SER A 130 -20.32 36.65 -18.16
C SER A 130 -20.95 36.79 -19.55
N SER A 131 -22.26 36.59 -19.61
CA SER A 131 -23.10 36.82 -20.78
C SER A 131 -23.91 38.09 -20.55
N GLU A 132 -23.25 39.24 -20.39
CA GLU A 132 -23.98 40.50 -20.27
C GLU A 132 -23.26 41.74 -20.84
N LEU A 133 -22.35 41.57 -21.81
CA LEU A 133 -21.79 42.72 -22.56
C LEU A 133 -21.57 42.38 -24.03
N ARG A 134 -22.66 42.06 -24.75
CA ARG A 134 -22.73 42.28 -26.21
C ARG A 134 -24.15 42.24 -26.75
N GLN A 135 -25.03 43.02 -26.12
CA GLN A 135 -26.37 43.30 -26.64
C GLN A 135 -26.52 44.80 -26.91
N SER A 136 -25.70 45.34 -27.82
CA SER A 136 -25.97 46.67 -28.41
C SER A 136 -25.13 46.89 -29.68
N ARG A 137 -25.71 46.56 -30.84
CA ARG A 137 -25.74 47.41 -32.06
C ARG A 137 -26.25 46.62 -33.27
N SER A 138 -27.55 46.82 -33.53
CA SER A 138 -28.14 47.22 -34.81
C SER A 138 -27.50 46.77 -36.14
N GLY A 139 -28.28 46.07 -36.97
CA GLY A 139 -28.13 46.13 -38.43
C GLY A 139 -28.72 44.93 -39.19
N PRO A 140 -29.74 45.11 -40.06
CA PRO A 140 -30.33 44.03 -40.84
C PRO A 140 -29.62 43.88 -42.19
N PHE A 141 -29.08 42.70 -42.49
CA PHE A 141 -28.77 42.30 -43.86
C PHE A 141 -29.64 41.12 -44.27
N LYS A 142 -30.69 41.43 -45.03
CA LYS A 142 -31.34 40.46 -45.91
C LYS A 142 -30.34 40.08 -47.00
N LEU A 143 -30.13 38.79 -47.27
CA LEU A 143 -29.95 38.32 -48.65
C LEU A 143 -30.28 36.83 -48.80
N LYS A 144 -31.45 36.61 -49.43
CA LYS A 144 -31.84 35.58 -50.41
C LYS A 144 -31.34 34.12 -50.28
N ALA A 145 -32.36 33.26 -50.21
CA ALA A 145 -32.38 31.83 -50.48
C ALA A 145 -31.65 31.38 -51.76
N ARG A 146 -31.20 30.12 -51.75
CA ARG A 146 -31.29 29.22 -52.91
C ARG A 146 -31.25 27.75 -52.51
N LYS A 147 -32.31 27.02 -52.88
CA LYS A 147 -32.42 25.55 -52.94
C LYS A 147 -31.36 24.99 -53.91
N ALA A 148 -30.82 23.82 -53.60
CA ALA A 148 -30.36 22.87 -54.60
C ALA A 148 -30.50 21.44 -54.06
N SER A 149 -31.44 20.70 -54.66
CA SER A 149 -31.57 19.24 -54.55
C SER A 149 -30.64 18.57 -55.58
N ALA A 150 -29.99 17.48 -55.19
CA ALA A 150 -29.47 16.41 -56.07
C ALA A 150 -29.28 15.18 -55.15
N SER A 151 -30.00 14.07 -55.21
CA SER A 151 -30.39 13.15 -56.30
C SER A 151 -29.21 12.52 -57.04
N ARG A 152 -28.90 11.27 -56.66
CA ARG A 152 -28.42 10.08 -57.42
C ARG A 152 -27.97 9.05 -56.36
N ARG A 153 -28.59 7.88 -56.13
CA ARG A 153 -28.87 6.68 -56.97
C ARG A 153 -27.61 6.12 -57.64
N PHE A 154 -27.50 4.77 -57.63
CA PHE A 154 -26.44 3.88 -58.15
C PHE A 154 -25.35 3.51 -57.12
N GLU A 155 -24.91 2.28 -56.90
CA GLU A 155 -25.18 0.96 -57.51
C GLU A 155 -24.62 -0.14 -56.59
N THR A 156 -25.12 -1.36 -56.79
CA THR A 156 -24.71 -2.68 -56.26
C THR A 156 -23.26 -3.08 -56.52
N ALA A 157 -22.66 -3.80 -55.56
CA ALA A 157 -21.68 -4.91 -55.65
C ALA A 157 -21.20 -5.13 -54.19
N GLU A 158 -21.16 -6.32 -53.58
CA GLU A 158 -20.97 -7.70 -54.04
C GLU A 158 -21.50 -8.63 -52.93
#